data_AF-U2Q3N4-F1
#
_entry.id   AF-U2Q3N4-F1
#
_cell.length_a   1.000
_cell.length_b   1.000
_cell.length_c   1.000
_cell.angle_alpha   90.00
_cell.angle_beta   90.00
_cell.angle_gamma   90.00
#
_symmetry.space_group_name_H-M   'P 1'
#
loop_
_entity.id
_entity.type
_entity.pdbx_description
1 polymer ?
#
loop_
_entity_poly.entity_id
_entity_poly.type
_entity_poly.pdbx_seq_one_letter_code
_entity_poly.pdbx_strand_id
1 'polypeptide(L)'
;MANKNKKGYAYIWAVPLNMQFELENSVSAYIEVNADFLNNEIVKKKVVKVNPYVRFNKIFTSFVNYYDNFFEFENKLEKDTKIKNLTMENTPKKESKINSFRRRDSIVEEKKGNISVLKKFKKNIENNAINYLQELDFVSGTTVIDVICEKILEDIKKGILGISLKKYFLFLNSEEQQYIALLIYNEKINNVNCMKNFRLGIKYFFIDSLIYRQKSEKNKIIVYINKPKNEVNIAKIKTLELLFLELGMELKVFWKNHFGVVNVDETVKIDEIAVF
;
A
#
# COMPACT_ATOMS: atom_id res chain seq x y z
N MET A 1 -11.18 2.66 0.58
CA MET A 1 -9.86 2.98 1.18
C MET A 1 -9.22 1.62 1.45
N ALA A 2 -7.99 1.28 1.03
CA ALA A 2 -6.90 2.04 0.43
C ALA A 2 -6.93 2.23 -1.10
N ASN A 3 -6.24 3.27 -1.58
CA ASN A 3 -5.64 3.37 -2.93
C ASN A 3 -6.38 3.94 -4.15
N LYS A 4 -7.46 4.73 -4.05
CA LYS A 4 -7.87 5.62 -5.18
C LYS A 4 -7.99 7.12 -4.90
N ASN A 5 -7.95 7.55 -3.64
CA ASN A 5 -8.01 8.97 -3.25
C ASN A 5 -6.74 9.50 -2.57
N LYS A 6 -5.54 9.02 -2.93
CA LYS A 6 -4.29 9.74 -2.59
C LYS A 6 -3.84 10.63 -3.73
N LYS A 7 -4.65 11.65 -4.04
CA LYS A 7 -4.18 12.91 -4.64
C LYS A 7 -3.57 13.86 -3.59
N GLY A 8 -3.61 13.49 -2.31
CA GLY A 8 -2.93 14.20 -1.21
C GLY A 8 -1.97 13.24 -0.51
N TYR A 9 -0.69 13.57 -0.54
CA TYR A 9 0.47 12.82 -0.02
C TYR A 9 0.74 11.49 -0.74
N ALA A 10 1.54 11.59 -1.80
CA ALA A 10 2.46 10.51 -2.13
C ALA A 10 3.27 10.24 -0.86
N TYR A 11 3.22 9.00 -0.36
CA TYR A 11 4.17 8.63 0.69
C TYR A 11 5.55 8.96 0.14
N ILE A 12 6.33 9.67 0.93
CA ILE A 12 7.69 10.08 0.54
C ILE A 12 8.50 8.85 0.04
N TRP A 13 8.15 7.65 0.55
CA TRP A 13 8.75 6.36 0.23
C TRP A 13 7.94 5.46 -0.73
N ALA A 14 6.89 5.95 -1.40
CA ALA A 14 6.15 5.18 -2.42
C ALA A 14 6.90 5.16 -3.77
N VAL A 15 8.14 4.70 -3.74
CA VAL A 15 9.04 4.61 -4.89
C VAL A 15 9.01 3.19 -5.47
N PRO A 16 9.24 2.98 -6.79
CA PRO A 16 9.18 1.65 -7.41
C PRO A 16 10.15 0.66 -6.75
N LEU A 17 9.78 -0.63 -6.74
CA LEU A 17 10.69 -1.70 -6.34
C LEU A 17 11.95 -1.67 -7.22
N ASN A 18 13.12 -1.91 -6.61
CA ASN A 18 14.47 -1.89 -7.21
C ASN A 18 15.15 -0.51 -7.33
N MET A 19 14.77 0.45 -6.49
CA MET A 19 15.47 1.73 -6.41
C MET A 19 16.71 1.64 -5.51
N GLN A 20 17.73 2.43 -5.82
CA GLN A 20 18.87 2.62 -4.93
C GLN A 20 18.64 3.86 -4.06
N PHE A 21 18.89 3.74 -2.77
CA PHE A 21 18.83 4.83 -1.82
C PHE A 21 20.24 5.23 -1.38
N GLU A 22 20.49 6.53 -1.34
CA GLU A 22 21.73 7.10 -0.81
C GLU A 22 21.42 8.02 0.36
N LEU A 23 22.11 7.78 1.48
CA LEU A 23 22.03 8.63 2.66
C LEU A 23 22.67 9.99 2.34
N GLU A 24 21.94 11.08 2.57
CA GLU A 24 22.47 12.43 2.41
C GLU A 24 22.55 13.13 3.76
N ASN A 25 23.75 13.59 4.13
CA ASN A 25 24.02 14.20 5.45
C ASN A 25 23.84 15.73 5.48
N SER A 26 23.69 16.38 4.32
CA SER A 26 23.63 17.84 4.17
C SER A 26 22.21 18.37 3.98
N VAL A 27 21.26 17.90 4.81
CA VAL A 27 19.83 17.96 4.48
C VAL A 27 19.02 18.72 5.52
N SER A 28 17.90 19.32 5.07
CA SER A 28 16.82 19.81 5.92
C SER A 28 16.41 18.77 6.99
N ALA A 29 16.42 19.18 8.25
CA ALA A 29 15.97 18.37 9.38
C ALA A 29 14.48 17.99 9.33
N TYR A 30 13.74 18.53 8.36
CA TYR A 30 12.28 18.46 8.29
C TYR A 30 11.75 17.68 7.08
N ILE A 31 12.62 17.22 6.17
CA ILE A 31 12.21 16.56 4.92
C ILE A 31 12.98 15.25 4.73
N GLU A 32 12.26 14.18 4.38
CA GLU A 32 12.79 12.81 4.27
C GLU A 32 13.35 12.44 2.89
N VAL A 33 12.87 13.04 1.80
CA VAL A 33 13.39 12.84 0.44
C VAL A 33 13.82 14.17 -0.15
N ASN A 34 15.06 14.22 -0.63
CA ASN A 34 15.58 15.39 -1.33
C ASN A 34 15.61 15.11 -2.82
N ALA A 35 14.44 15.24 -3.41
CA ALA A 35 14.28 15.20 -4.84
C ALA A 35 13.59 16.49 -5.28
N ASP A 36 14.12 17.14 -6.31
CA ASP A 36 13.47 18.30 -6.96
C ASP A 36 12.14 17.93 -7.66
N PHE A 37 11.77 16.65 -7.62
CA PHE A 37 10.70 16.06 -8.40
C PHE A 37 9.75 15.27 -7.49
N LEU A 38 8.51 15.76 -7.37
CA LEU A 38 7.43 15.02 -6.73
C LEU A 38 6.59 14.32 -7.82
N ASN A 39 6.34 13.03 -7.62
CA ASN A 39 5.47 12.13 -8.38
C ASN A 39 5.99 11.58 -9.73
N ASN A 40 6.27 12.40 -10.76
CA ASN A 40 6.43 11.86 -12.13
C ASN A 40 7.87 11.63 -12.60
N GLU A 41 8.87 12.34 -12.07
CA GLU A 41 10.26 12.13 -12.49
C GLU A 41 11.04 11.16 -11.60
N ILE A 42 10.46 10.76 -10.45
CA ILE A 42 11.11 9.78 -9.57
C ILE A 42 11.35 8.47 -10.29
N VAL A 43 10.39 8.07 -11.14
CA VAL A 43 10.46 6.86 -11.98
C VAL A 43 11.65 6.88 -12.95
N LYS A 44 12.17 8.06 -13.33
CA LYS A 44 13.27 8.18 -14.31
C LYS A 44 14.65 8.03 -13.68
N LYS A 45 14.81 8.25 -12.38
CA LYS A 45 16.11 8.12 -11.69
C LYS A 45 16.21 6.78 -10.99
N LYS A 46 17.42 6.20 -10.97
CA LYS A 46 17.68 4.92 -10.29
C LYS A 46 18.13 5.11 -8.83
N VAL A 47 18.56 6.31 -8.47
CA VAL A 47 19.09 6.65 -7.13
C VAL A 47 18.28 7.80 -6.51
N VAL A 48 17.83 7.63 -5.28
CA VAL A 48 17.10 8.64 -4.49
C VAL A 48 17.89 8.99 -3.24
N LYS A 49 18.07 10.28 -3.01
CA LYS A 49 18.71 10.78 -1.81
C LYS A 49 17.70 10.98 -0.70
N VAL A 50 18.01 10.45 0.47
CA VAL A 50 17.06 10.37 1.58
C VAL A 50 17.69 10.72 2.92
N ASN A 51 16.87 11.31 3.78
CA ASN A 51 17.18 11.59 5.17
C ASN A 51 16.28 10.72 6.07
N PRO A 52 16.71 9.49 6.38
CA PRO A 52 15.91 8.59 7.20
C PRO A 52 15.87 9.01 8.68
N TYR A 53 16.73 9.93 9.12
CA TYR A 53 16.78 10.41 10.50
C TYR A 53 15.54 11.20 10.91
N VAL A 54 14.72 11.70 9.98
CA VAL A 54 13.49 12.42 10.33
C VAL A 54 12.48 11.50 11.03
N ARG A 55 12.32 10.26 10.55
CA ARG A 55 11.32 9.30 11.05
C ARG A 55 11.93 8.13 11.78
N PHE A 56 13.04 7.62 11.27
CA PHE A 56 13.68 6.40 11.73
C PHE A 56 14.94 6.68 12.56
N ASN A 57 15.08 7.87 13.14
CA ASN A 57 16.26 8.28 13.92
C ASN A 57 16.71 7.20 14.91
N LYS A 58 15.79 6.73 15.77
CA LYS A 58 16.12 5.75 16.82
C LYS A 58 16.76 4.46 16.27
N ILE A 59 16.34 4.05 15.07
CA ILE A 59 16.85 2.87 14.39
C ILE A 59 18.18 3.20 13.68
N PHE A 60 18.21 4.28 12.90
CA PHE A 60 19.37 4.64 12.09
C PHE A 60 20.55 5.18 12.88
N THR A 61 20.34 5.94 13.96
CA THR A 61 21.43 6.45 14.80
C THR A 61 22.23 5.29 15.40
N SER A 62 21.54 4.29 15.95
CA SER A 62 22.21 3.12 16.55
C SER A 62 22.99 2.32 15.51
N PHE A 63 22.40 2.16 14.33
CA PHE A 63 22.98 1.44 13.20
C PHE A 63 24.20 2.15 12.61
N VAL A 64 24.07 3.43 12.27
CA VAL A 64 25.14 4.23 11.64
C VAL A 64 26.28 4.48 12.63
N ASN A 65 25.97 4.80 13.89
CA ASN A 65 27.01 5.03 14.91
C ASN A 65 27.84 3.77 15.16
N TYR A 66 27.25 2.57 15.07
CA TYR A 66 28.00 1.32 15.20
C TYR A 66 29.08 1.20 14.11
N TYR A 67 28.71 1.49 12.85
CA TYR A 67 29.66 1.42 11.74
C TYR A 67 30.67 2.57 11.75
N ASP A 68 30.27 3.78 12.08
CA ASP A 68 31.19 4.91 12.17
C ASP A 68 32.23 4.71 13.27
N ASN A 69 31.81 4.17 14.42
CA ASN A 69 32.74 3.76 15.47
C ASN A 69 33.66 2.64 14.98
N PHE A 70 33.15 1.63 14.27
CA PHE A 70 33.95 0.54 13.70
C PHE A 70 35.05 1.06 12.76
N PHE A 71 34.73 2.02 11.89
CA PHE A 71 35.72 2.65 11.01
C PHE A 71 36.71 3.54 11.76
N GLU A 72 36.30 4.20 12.84
CA GLU A 72 37.20 4.97 13.68
C GLU A 72 38.17 4.05 14.46
N PHE A 73 37.69 2.90 14.95
CA PHE A 73 38.51 1.86 15.56
C PHE A 73 39.53 1.26 14.58
N GLU A 74 39.11 0.88 13.36
CA GLU A 74 40.01 0.42 12.29
C GLU A 74 41.08 1.46 11.97
N ASN A 75 40.70 2.74 11.79
CA ASN A 75 41.65 3.82 11.54
C ASN A 75 42.60 4.07 12.72
N LYS A 76 42.14 3.90 13.96
CA LYS A 76 42.97 4.00 15.17
C LYS A 76 43.94 2.82 15.26
N LEU A 77 43.47 1.60 15.02
CA LEU A 77 44.30 0.38 14.93
C LEU A 77 45.39 0.49 13.85
N GLU A 78 45.08 1.07 12.68
CA GLU A 78 46.06 1.27 11.61
C GLU A 78 47.15 2.31 11.95
N LYS A 79 46.81 3.29 12.80
CA LYS A 79 47.70 4.35 13.26
C LYS A 79 48.50 3.97 14.50
N ASP A 80 48.10 2.92 15.21
CA ASP A 80 48.75 2.47 16.43
C ASP A 80 50.10 1.78 16.14
N THR A 81 51.20 2.46 16.47
CA THR A 81 52.57 1.99 16.17
C THR A 81 52.95 0.74 16.95
N LYS A 82 52.29 0.47 18.08
CA LYS A 82 52.55 -0.74 18.89
C LYS A 82 52.15 -2.03 18.16
N ILE A 83 51.07 -2.03 17.40
CA ILE A 83 50.59 -3.22 16.66
C ILE A 83 51.47 -3.49 15.42
N LYS A 84 51.95 -2.44 14.75
CA LYS A 84 52.96 -2.57 13.68
C LYS A 84 54.26 -3.19 14.18
N ASN A 85 54.67 -2.88 15.40
CA ASN A 85 55.91 -3.42 15.96
C ASN A 85 55.73 -4.88 16.42
N LEU A 86 54.59 -5.24 17.03
CA LEU A 86 54.24 -6.62 17.41
C LEU A 86 54.14 -7.58 16.21
N THR A 87 53.69 -7.08 15.06
CA THR A 87 53.63 -7.88 13.81
C THR A 87 54.99 -7.98 13.11
N MET A 88 55.91 -7.05 13.37
CA MET A 88 57.29 -7.07 12.83
C MET A 88 58.26 -7.95 13.64
N GLU A 89 58.07 -8.09 14.95
CA GLU A 89 58.93 -8.94 15.81
C GLU A 89 58.82 -10.44 15.52
N ASN A 90 57.70 -10.89 14.92
CA ASN A 90 57.49 -12.31 14.60
C ASN A 90 57.96 -12.74 13.20
N THR A 91 58.56 -11.84 12.42
CA THR A 91 59.15 -12.18 11.11
C THR A 91 60.67 -12.32 11.19
N PRO A 92 61.26 -13.48 10.84
CA PRO A 92 62.71 -13.69 10.91
C PRO A 92 63.46 -12.71 10.01
N LYS A 93 64.41 -11.96 10.58
CA LYS A 93 65.31 -11.07 9.84
C LYS A 93 66.20 -11.91 8.91
N LYS A 94 65.90 -11.92 7.61
CA LYS A 94 66.92 -12.15 6.56
C LYS A 94 67.25 -10.82 5.92
N GLU A 95 68.49 -10.39 6.10
CA GLU A 95 69.07 -9.22 5.46
C GLU A 95 69.09 -9.42 3.94
N SER A 96 68.37 -8.57 3.21
CA SER A 96 68.71 -8.25 1.84
C SER A 96 68.32 -6.81 1.52
N LYS A 97 69.35 -6.01 1.23
CA LYS A 97 69.25 -4.64 0.73
C LYS A 97 68.67 -4.68 -0.69
N ILE A 98 67.35 -4.61 -0.86
CA ILE A 98 66.69 -4.20 -2.13
C ILE A 98 65.34 -3.50 -1.83
N ASN A 99 65.22 -2.25 -2.29
CA ASN A 99 64.03 -1.42 -2.54
C ASN A 99 62.96 -1.27 -1.43
N SER A 100 63.19 -0.31 -0.53
CA SER A 100 62.23 0.17 0.49
C SER A 100 61.16 1.17 -0.01
N PHE A 101 61.16 1.48 -1.31
CA PHE A 101 60.14 2.37 -1.93
C PHE A 101 58.99 1.58 -2.58
N ARG A 102 59.27 0.55 -3.37
CA ARG A 102 58.23 -0.26 -4.05
C ARG A 102 57.26 -0.99 -3.10
N ARG A 103 57.72 -1.35 -1.89
CA ARG A 103 56.89 -2.00 -0.86
C ARG A 103 55.94 -1.05 -0.14
N ARG A 104 56.25 0.24 -0.08
CA ARG A 104 55.36 1.24 0.54
C ARG A 104 54.21 1.61 -0.40
N ASP A 105 54.49 1.73 -1.69
CA ASP A 105 53.47 2.06 -2.68
C ASP A 105 52.44 0.93 -2.82
N SER A 106 52.86 -0.34 -2.82
CA SER A 106 51.94 -1.48 -2.87
C SER A 106 51.03 -1.57 -1.63
N ILE A 107 51.57 -1.30 -0.43
CA ILE A 107 50.79 -1.30 0.82
C ILE A 107 49.83 -0.10 0.86
N VAL A 108 50.22 1.05 0.32
CA VAL A 108 49.37 2.25 0.24
C VAL A 108 48.25 2.05 -0.80
N GLU A 109 48.53 1.40 -1.93
CA GLU A 109 47.53 1.04 -2.94
C GLU A 109 46.56 -0.04 -2.44
N GLU A 110 47.05 -1.07 -1.76
CA GLU A 110 46.23 -2.14 -1.16
C GLU A 110 45.34 -1.61 -0.03
N LYS A 111 45.86 -0.69 0.81
CA LYS A 111 45.07 0.03 1.84
C LYS A 111 44.03 0.98 1.24
N LYS A 112 44.37 1.73 0.17
CA LYS A 112 43.39 2.55 -0.58
C LYS A 112 42.29 1.66 -1.17
N GLY A 113 42.65 0.47 -1.66
CA GLY A 113 41.73 -0.55 -2.12
C GLY A 113 40.76 -0.98 -1.03
N ASN A 114 41.27 -1.36 0.15
CA ASN A 114 40.44 -1.80 1.29
C ASN A 114 39.48 -0.71 1.80
N ILE A 115 39.93 0.55 1.88
CA ILE A 115 39.06 1.68 2.25
C ILE A 115 37.93 1.88 1.22
N SER A 116 38.21 1.67 -0.07
CA SER A 116 37.20 1.74 -1.14
C SER A 116 36.18 0.59 -1.03
N VAL A 117 36.63 -0.64 -0.76
CA VAL A 117 35.76 -1.80 -0.55
C VAL A 117 34.85 -1.60 0.67
N LEU A 118 35.40 -1.12 1.79
CA LEU A 118 34.64 -0.87 3.01
C LEU A 118 33.59 0.24 2.85
N LYS A 119 33.91 1.32 2.14
CA LYS A 119 32.93 2.37 1.79
C LYS A 119 31.80 1.82 0.93
N LYS A 120 32.13 0.96 -0.05
CA LYS A 120 31.12 0.29 -0.90
C LYS A 120 30.23 -0.66 -0.08
N PHE A 121 30.81 -1.37 0.89
CA PHE A 121 30.07 -2.22 1.80
C PHE A 121 29.10 -1.41 2.68
N LYS A 122 29.56 -0.31 3.30
CA LYS A 122 28.71 0.60 4.09
C LYS A 122 27.52 1.09 3.28
N LYS A 123 27.75 1.63 2.07
CA LYS A 123 26.66 2.11 1.19
C LYS A 123 25.66 1.02 0.83
N ASN A 124 26.11 -0.21 0.61
CA ASN A 124 25.23 -1.33 0.30
C ASN A 124 24.33 -1.66 1.50
N ILE A 125 24.90 -1.69 2.70
CA ILE A 125 24.15 -1.93 3.94
C ILE A 125 23.11 -0.83 4.20
N GLU A 126 23.48 0.44 4.04
CA GLU A 126 22.56 1.59 4.16
C GLU A 126 21.39 1.47 3.18
N ASN A 127 21.69 1.19 1.91
CA ASN A 127 20.67 0.99 0.88
C ASN A 127 19.70 -0.14 1.24
N ASN A 128 20.20 -1.30 1.69
CA ASN A 128 19.35 -2.42 2.06
C ASN A 128 18.49 -2.13 3.30
N ALA A 129 19.04 -1.45 4.30
CA ALA A 129 18.30 -1.05 5.50
C ALA A 129 17.15 -0.09 5.15
N ILE A 130 17.41 0.88 4.25
CA ILE A 130 16.40 1.83 3.77
C ILE A 130 15.32 1.11 2.97
N ASN A 131 15.69 0.21 2.04
CA ASN A 131 14.73 -0.60 1.29
C ASN A 131 13.81 -1.43 2.21
N TYR A 132 14.39 -2.07 3.24
CA TYR A 132 13.60 -2.84 4.19
C TYR A 132 12.62 -1.96 4.99
N LEU A 133 13.06 -0.78 5.43
CA LEU A 133 12.18 0.15 6.15
C LEU A 133 11.10 0.76 5.27
N GLN A 134 11.37 0.98 3.98
CA GLN A 134 10.35 1.33 2.99
C GLN A 134 9.27 0.25 2.90
N GLU A 135 9.66 -1.02 2.78
CA GLU A 135 8.71 -2.14 2.74
C GLU A 135 7.89 -2.22 4.03
N LEU A 136 8.52 -2.03 5.19
CA LEU A 136 7.82 -1.97 6.47
C LEU A 136 6.87 -0.77 6.58
N ASP A 137 7.24 0.43 6.12
CA ASP A 137 6.37 1.62 6.09
C ASP A 137 5.15 1.38 5.20
N PHE A 138 5.36 0.71 4.05
CA PHE A 138 4.28 0.32 3.14
C PHE A 138 3.33 -0.71 3.77
N VAL A 139 3.87 -1.75 4.40
CA VAL A 139 3.09 -2.81 5.05
C VAL A 139 2.39 -2.29 6.31
N SER A 140 3.06 -1.50 7.15
CA SER A 140 2.48 -0.90 8.37
C SER A 140 1.43 0.18 8.07
N GLY A 141 1.47 0.78 6.89
CA GLY A 141 0.40 1.63 6.35
C GLY A 141 -0.81 0.88 5.79
N THR A 142 -0.80 -0.46 5.80
CA THR A 142 -1.82 -1.33 5.22
C THR A 142 -2.47 -2.18 6.31
N THR A 143 -3.80 -2.28 6.31
CA THR A 143 -4.50 -3.16 7.27
C THR A 143 -4.70 -4.56 6.68
N VAL A 144 -4.90 -5.57 7.53
CA VAL A 144 -5.31 -6.92 7.08
C VAL A 144 -6.59 -6.86 6.24
N ILE A 145 -7.48 -5.92 6.56
CA ILE A 145 -8.72 -5.66 5.82
C ILE A 145 -8.39 -5.23 4.38
N ASP A 146 -7.43 -4.31 4.20
CA ASP A 146 -7.02 -3.83 2.88
C ASP A 146 -6.47 -4.97 2.01
N VAL A 147 -5.56 -5.80 2.56
CA VAL A 147 -4.98 -6.94 1.83
C VAL A 147 -6.06 -7.93 1.37
N ILE A 148 -7.04 -8.21 2.23
CA ILE A 148 -8.14 -9.12 1.89
C ILE A 148 -9.07 -8.50 0.85
N CYS A 149 -9.39 -7.21 0.98
CA CYS A 149 -10.20 -6.51 0.00
C CYS A 149 -9.53 -6.48 -1.38
N GLU A 150 -8.22 -6.30 -1.46
CA GLU A 150 -7.48 -6.37 -2.73
C GLU A 150 -7.61 -7.74 -3.40
N LYS A 151 -7.47 -8.83 -2.65
CA LYS A 151 -7.68 -10.19 -3.17
C LYS A 151 -9.11 -10.41 -3.67
N ILE A 152 -10.12 -9.98 -2.91
CA ILE A 152 -11.53 -10.04 -3.32
C ILE A 152 -11.75 -9.29 -4.64
N LEU A 153 -11.18 -8.09 -4.78
CA LEU A 153 -11.27 -7.30 -6.00
C LEU A 153 -10.64 -8.01 -7.20
N GLU A 154 -9.47 -8.61 -7.02
CA GLU A 154 -8.83 -9.41 -8.06
C GLU A 154 -9.69 -10.59 -8.50
N ASP A 155 -10.29 -11.31 -7.55
CA ASP A 155 -11.08 -12.50 -7.84
C ASP A 155 -12.35 -12.14 -8.64
N ILE A 156 -13.02 -11.04 -8.30
CA ILE A 156 -14.16 -10.53 -9.07
C ILE A 156 -13.70 -10.13 -10.49
N LYS A 157 -12.57 -9.43 -10.62
CA LYS A 157 -12.05 -9.01 -11.93
C LYS A 157 -11.58 -10.16 -12.80
N LYS A 158 -11.05 -11.23 -12.20
CA LYS A 158 -10.72 -12.49 -12.88
C LYS A 158 -11.99 -13.27 -13.25
N GLY A 159 -13.13 -12.95 -12.64
CA GLY A 159 -14.42 -13.61 -12.88
C GLY A 159 -14.62 -14.88 -12.06
N ILE A 160 -13.80 -15.09 -11.03
CA ILE A 160 -13.81 -16.27 -10.16
C ILE A 160 -15.14 -16.33 -9.38
N LEU A 161 -15.64 -15.18 -8.91
CA LEU A 161 -16.95 -15.06 -8.25
C LEU A 161 -18.14 -15.05 -9.24
N GLY A 162 -17.88 -15.24 -10.53
CA GLY A 162 -18.91 -15.31 -11.57
C GLY A 162 -18.75 -14.25 -12.66
N ILE A 163 -18.96 -14.68 -13.90
CA ILE A 163 -18.80 -13.85 -15.10
C ILE A 163 -19.85 -12.73 -15.15
N SER A 164 -21.09 -13.03 -14.74
CA SER A 164 -22.17 -12.04 -14.65
C SER A 164 -21.85 -10.94 -13.64
N LEU A 165 -21.29 -11.32 -12.47
CA LEU A 165 -20.87 -10.35 -11.45
C LEU A 165 -19.77 -9.44 -12.01
N LYS A 166 -18.73 -10.02 -12.61
CA LYS A 166 -17.64 -9.27 -13.25
C LYS A 166 -18.17 -8.24 -14.23
N LYS A 167 -19.11 -8.62 -15.10
CA LYS A 167 -19.71 -7.73 -16.10
C LYS A 167 -20.28 -6.46 -15.46
N TYR A 168 -21.12 -6.58 -14.43
CA TYR A 168 -21.73 -5.42 -13.77
C TYR A 168 -20.72 -4.67 -12.89
N PHE A 169 -19.85 -5.39 -12.20
CA PHE A 169 -18.85 -4.83 -11.31
C PHE A 169 -17.91 -3.84 -12.01
N LEU A 170 -17.58 -4.08 -13.28
CA LEU A 170 -16.73 -3.19 -14.07
C LEU A 170 -17.36 -1.83 -14.40
N PHE A 171 -18.69 -1.68 -14.31
CA PHE A 171 -19.37 -0.39 -14.47
C PHE A 171 -19.28 0.49 -13.21
N LEU A 172 -18.93 -0.09 -12.05
CA LEU A 172 -18.78 0.66 -10.82
C LEU A 172 -17.47 1.46 -10.86
N ASN A 173 -17.49 2.67 -10.31
CA ASN A 173 -16.26 3.41 -10.10
C ASN A 173 -15.41 2.73 -9.02
N SER A 174 -14.19 3.20 -8.83
CA SER A 174 -13.30 2.50 -7.90
C SER A 174 -13.69 2.53 -6.44
N GLU A 175 -14.25 3.63 -5.99
CA GLU A 175 -14.65 3.79 -4.59
C GLU A 175 -15.80 2.82 -4.31
N GLU A 176 -16.74 2.74 -5.25
CA GLU A 176 -17.83 1.78 -5.25
C GLU A 176 -17.33 0.32 -5.28
N GLN A 177 -16.36 0.01 -6.14
CA GLN A 177 -15.73 -1.32 -6.17
C GLN A 177 -15.10 -1.70 -4.81
N GLN A 178 -14.38 -0.77 -4.19
CA GLN A 178 -13.78 -0.97 -2.87
C GLN A 178 -14.84 -1.17 -1.79
N TYR A 179 -15.92 -0.39 -1.84
CA TYR A 179 -17.02 -0.55 -0.90
C TYR A 179 -17.69 -1.93 -1.02
N ILE A 180 -17.87 -2.44 -2.24
CA ILE A 180 -18.35 -3.81 -2.45
C ILE A 180 -17.40 -4.85 -1.86
N ALA A 181 -16.09 -4.70 -2.05
CA ALA A 181 -15.11 -5.62 -1.44
C ALA A 181 -15.18 -5.61 0.10
N LEU A 182 -15.40 -4.44 0.70
CA LEU A 182 -15.64 -4.29 2.13
C LEU A 182 -16.92 -4.99 2.59
N LEU A 183 -18.01 -4.93 1.81
CA LEU A 183 -19.23 -5.67 2.12
C LEU A 183 -19.01 -7.19 2.08
N ILE A 184 -18.26 -7.70 1.10
CA ILE A 184 -17.92 -9.13 1.04
C ILE A 184 -17.04 -9.52 2.23
N TYR A 185 -16.03 -8.72 2.56
CA TYR A 185 -15.21 -8.89 3.76
C TYR A 185 -16.09 -8.98 5.02
N ASN A 186 -17.04 -8.06 5.16
CA ASN A 186 -17.94 -7.99 6.30
C ASN A 186 -18.85 -9.23 6.41
N GLU A 187 -19.31 -9.76 5.27
CA GLU A 187 -20.09 -11.01 5.26
C GLU A 187 -19.24 -12.21 5.68
N LYS A 188 -18.08 -12.40 5.04
CA LYS A 188 -17.31 -13.65 5.14
C LYS A 188 -16.44 -13.74 6.38
N ILE A 189 -15.96 -12.61 6.90
CA ILE A 189 -15.01 -12.58 8.02
C ILE A 189 -15.67 -12.11 9.31
N ASN A 190 -16.51 -11.08 9.23
CA ASN A 190 -17.25 -10.58 10.40
C ASN A 190 -18.60 -11.29 10.61
N ASN A 191 -18.92 -12.29 9.78
CA ASN A 191 -20.18 -13.06 9.83
C ASN A 191 -21.44 -12.17 9.82
N VAL A 192 -21.38 -11.03 9.13
CA VAL A 192 -22.55 -10.16 8.98
C VAL A 192 -23.52 -10.79 8.00
N ASN A 193 -24.79 -10.90 8.40
CA ASN A 193 -25.85 -11.45 7.57
C ASN A 193 -25.90 -10.76 6.18
N CYS A 194 -26.03 -11.57 5.12
CA CYS A 194 -26.04 -11.12 3.73
C CYS A 194 -27.10 -10.05 3.46
N MET A 195 -28.31 -10.19 4.00
CA MET A 195 -29.37 -9.19 3.84
C MET A 195 -29.08 -7.88 4.56
N LYS A 196 -28.33 -7.90 5.66
CA LYS A 196 -27.82 -6.67 6.28
C LYS A 196 -26.82 -5.97 5.36
N ASN A 197 -25.91 -6.70 4.71
CA ASN A 197 -24.98 -6.15 3.72
C ASN A 197 -25.68 -5.66 2.45
N PHE A 198 -26.71 -6.36 1.97
CA PHE A 198 -27.55 -5.91 0.87
C PHE A 198 -28.16 -4.53 1.19
N ARG A 199 -28.75 -4.37 2.38
CA ARG A 199 -29.33 -3.09 2.83
C ARG A 199 -28.27 -1.99 2.94
N LEU A 200 -27.08 -2.29 3.47
CA LEU A 200 -25.97 -1.34 3.54
C LEU A 200 -25.52 -0.90 2.14
N GLY A 201 -25.36 -1.83 1.21
CA GLY A 201 -25.03 -1.55 -0.19
C GLY A 201 -26.05 -0.66 -0.88
N ILE A 202 -27.34 -0.97 -0.71
CA ILE A 202 -28.43 -0.16 -1.28
C ILE A 202 -28.40 1.26 -0.72
N LYS A 203 -28.23 1.42 0.60
CA LYS A 203 -28.14 2.74 1.24
C LYS A 203 -26.89 3.52 0.87
N TYR A 204 -25.76 2.85 0.65
CA TYR A 204 -24.54 3.49 0.18
C TYR A 204 -24.71 4.06 -1.24
N PHE A 205 -25.24 3.27 -2.18
CA PHE A 205 -25.43 3.75 -3.55
C PHE A 205 -26.59 4.73 -3.71
N PHE A 206 -27.64 4.56 -2.90
CA PHE A 206 -28.90 5.26 -3.00
C PHE A 206 -29.38 5.65 -1.60
N ILE A 207 -28.85 6.76 -1.07
CA ILE A 207 -29.11 7.20 0.31
C ILE A 207 -30.62 7.32 0.62
N ASP A 208 -31.39 7.85 -0.33
CA ASP A 208 -32.84 8.07 -0.23
C ASP A 208 -33.68 6.85 -0.64
N SER A 209 -33.06 5.68 -0.81
CA SER A 209 -33.79 4.45 -1.18
C SER A 209 -34.67 3.93 -0.04
N LEU A 210 -35.76 3.24 -0.39
CA LEU A 210 -36.65 2.59 0.56
C LEU A 210 -36.68 1.09 0.26
N ILE A 211 -36.56 0.26 1.29
CA ILE A 211 -36.49 -1.21 1.16
C ILE A 211 -37.66 -1.82 1.94
N TYR A 212 -38.56 -2.48 1.21
CA TYR A 212 -39.75 -3.13 1.74
C TYR A 212 -39.64 -4.64 1.57
N ARG A 213 -40.28 -5.36 2.49
CA ARG A 213 -40.53 -6.79 2.34
C ARG A 213 -42.03 -6.99 2.21
N GLN A 214 -42.47 -7.71 1.18
CA GLN A 214 -43.88 -7.91 0.95
C GLN A 214 -44.46 -8.83 2.04
N LYS A 215 -45.57 -8.42 2.67
CA LYS A 215 -46.19 -9.17 3.78
C LYS A 215 -46.82 -10.48 3.30
N SER A 216 -47.42 -10.48 2.12
CA SER A 216 -48.09 -11.65 1.50
C SER A 216 -47.10 -12.63 0.86
N GLU A 217 -46.03 -12.13 0.24
CA GLU A 217 -44.98 -12.92 -0.43
C GLU A 217 -43.65 -12.76 0.32
N LYS A 218 -43.36 -13.68 1.26
CA LYS A 218 -42.15 -13.61 2.12
C LYS A 218 -40.82 -13.59 1.35
N ASN A 219 -40.84 -14.03 0.10
CA ASN A 219 -39.66 -14.14 -0.77
C ASN A 219 -39.44 -12.90 -1.63
N LYS A 220 -40.22 -11.82 -1.48
CA LYS A 220 -40.11 -10.65 -2.35
C LYS A 220 -39.61 -9.44 -1.60
N ILE A 221 -38.54 -8.84 -2.13
CA ILE A 221 -37.97 -7.59 -1.66
C ILE A 221 -38.24 -6.53 -2.71
N ILE A 222 -38.78 -5.40 -2.26
CA ILE A 222 -39.06 -4.26 -3.10
C ILE A 222 -38.13 -3.12 -2.70
N VAL A 223 -37.40 -2.58 -3.67
CA VAL A 223 -36.52 -1.42 -3.46
C VAL A 223 -37.03 -0.27 -4.31
N TYR A 224 -37.35 0.84 -3.66
CA TYR A 224 -37.59 2.12 -4.32
C TYR A 224 -36.30 2.93 -4.38
N ILE A 225 -36.00 3.51 -5.55
CA ILE A 225 -34.81 4.31 -5.80
C ILE A 225 -35.20 5.62 -6.47
N ASN A 226 -34.93 6.74 -5.79
CA ASN A 226 -35.13 8.08 -6.35
C ASN A 226 -33.98 8.52 -7.29
N LYS A 227 -33.67 7.69 -8.30
CA LYS A 227 -32.64 7.96 -9.33
C LYS A 227 -33.13 7.42 -10.69
N PRO A 228 -32.62 7.94 -11.82
CA PRO A 228 -32.92 7.38 -13.14
C PRO A 228 -32.43 5.94 -13.25
N LYS A 229 -33.23 5.12 -13.95
CA LYS A 229 -32.82 3.81 -14.44
C LYS A 229 -31.83 3.98 -15.59
N ASN A 230 -30.53 3.91 -15.29
CA ASN A 230 -29.45 3.92 -16.28
C ASN A 230 -28.53 2.72 -16.06
N GLU A 231 -27.62 2.47 -17.01
CA GLU A 231 -26.75 1.28 -16.98
C GLU A 231 -25.91 1.18 -15.72
N VAL A 232 -25.33 2.29 -15.25
CA VAL A 232 -24.51 2.35 -14.03
C VAL A 232 -25.33 1.99 -12.79
N ASN A 233 -26.54 2.56 -12.65
CA ASN A 233 -27.40 2.28 -11.52
C ASN A 233 -27.96 0.85 -11.55
N ILE A 234 -28.29 0.33 -12.74
CA ILE A 234 -28.65 -1.07 -12.92
C ILE A 234 -27.50 -1.98 -12.50
N ALA A 235 -26.26 -1.65 -12.90
CA ALA A 235 -25.09 -2.42 -12.53
C ALA A 235 -24.87 -2.46 -11.02
N LYS A 236 -25.01 -1.33 -10.32
CA LYS A 236 -24.95 -1.26 -8.85
C LYS A 236 -25.93 -2.22 -8.18
N ILE A 237 -27.19 -2.21 -8.62
CA ILE A 237 -28.22 -3.12 -8.11
C ILE A 237 -27.89 -4.57 -8.42
N LYS A 238 -27.52 -4.87 -9.67
CA LYS A 238 -27.19 -6.24 -10.09
C LYS A 238 -25.97 -6.80 -9.36
N THR A 239 -24.98 -5.98 -9.07
CA THR A 239 -23.83 -6.36 -8.24
C THR A 239 -24.28 -6.76 -6.84
N LEU A 240 -25.15 -5.98 -6.18
CA LEU A 240 -25.65 -6.31 -4.84
C LEU A 240 -26.58 -7.52 -4.85
N GLU A 241 -27.43 -7.64 -5.87
CA GLU A 241 -28.34 -8.78 -6.06
C GLU A 241 -27.55 -10.09 -6.18
N LEU A 242 -26.53 -10.12 -7.05
CA LEU A 242 -25.72 -11.31 -7.28
C LEU A 242 -24.87 -11.71 -6.08
N LEU A 243 -24.48 -10.75 -5.24
CA LEU A 243 -23.61 -11.00 -4.09
C LEU A 243 -24.39 -11.35 -2.81
N PHE A 244 -25.49 -10.65 -2.56
CA PHE A 244 -26.07 -10.57 -1.21
C PHE A 244 -27.56 -10.93 -1.14
N LEU A 245 -28.26 -11.07 -2.27
CA LEU A 245 -29.65 -11.53 -2.24
C LEU A 245 -29.70 -13.03 -1.96
N GLU A 246 -30.41 -13.44 -0.91
CA GLU A 246 -30.55 -14.85 -0.55
C GLU A 246 -31.24 -15.66 -1.65
N LEU A 247 -30.87 -16.93 -1.77
CA LEU A 247 -31.45 -17.87 -2.71
C LEU A 247 -32.97 -17.99 -2.50
N GLY A 248 -33.72 -17.98 -3.59
CA GLY A 248 -35.18 -18.09 -3.58
C GLY A 248 -35.90 -16.76 -3.29
N MET A 249 -35.17 -15.65 -3.09
CA MET A 249 -35.77 -14.32 -3.06
C MET A 249 -35.78 -13.65 -4.43
N GLU A 250 -36.80 -12.82 -4.65
CA GLU A 250 -36.96 -12.00 -5.83
C GLU A 250 -36.81 -10.52 -5.48
N LEU A 251 -36.03 -9.80 -6.27
CA LEU A 251 -35.82 -8.37 -6.14
C LEU A 251 -36.62 -7.60 -7.19
N LYS A 252 -37.53 -6.73 -6.73
CA LYS A 252 -38.27 -5.79 -7.58
C LYS A 252 -37.80 -4.37 -7.31
N VAL A 253 -37.40 -3.65 -8.36
CA VAL A 253 -36.84 -2.29 -8.24
C VAL A 253 -37.69 -1.27 -8.98
N PHE A 254 -38.09 -0.23 -8.26
CA PHE A 254 -38.83 0.92 -8.78
C PHE A 254 -37.90 2.15 -8.84
N TRP A 255 -37.94 2.85 -9.97
CA TRP A 255 -37.04 3.98 -10.27
C TRP A 255 -37.85 5.25 -10.49
N LYS A 256 -37.42 6.39 -9.91
CA LYS A 256 -38.02 7.73 -10.00
C LYS A 256 -39.47 7.84 -9.52
N ASN A 257 -40.40 7.09 -10.10
CA ASN A 257 -41.83 7.19 -9.81
C ASN A 257 -42.12 6.39 -8.54
N HIS A 258 -42.65 7.07 -7.52
CA HIS A 258 -43.09 6.45 -6.27
C HIS A 258 -44.27 5.50 -6.54
N PHE A 259 -44.31 4.36 -5.85
CA PHE A 259 -45.55 3.64 -5.62
C PHE A 259 -46.18 4.18 -4.33
N GLY A 260 -47.49 4.43 -4.35
CA GLY A 260 -48.24 4.73 -3.13
C GLY A 260 -48.29 3.48 -2.26
N VAL A 261 -48.03 3.63 -0.95
CA VAL A 261 -48.29 2.58 0.02
C VAL A 261 -49.76 2.70 0.40
N VAL A 262 -50.58 1.66 0.15
CA VAL A 262 -51.96 1.63 0.64
C VAL A 262 -51.92 1.70 2.17
N ASN A 263 -52.60 2.70 2.77
CA ASN A 263 -52.59 3.17 4.18
C ASN A 263 -51.65 4.34 4.54
N VAL A 264 -51.04 5.05 3.59
CA VAL A 264 -50.41 6.36 3.86
C VAL A 264 -50.92 7.37 2.84
N ASP A 265 -51.91 8.18 3.26
CA ASP A 265 -52.67 9.12 2.43
C ASP A 265 -51.79 10.11 1.64
N GLU A 266 -50.57 10.34 2.10
CA GLU A 266 -49.62 11.32 1.53
C GLU A 266 -48.87 10.83 0.28
N THR A 267 -48.95 9.53 -0.08
CA THR A 267 -48.11 8.94 -1.16
C THR A 267 -48.85 8.63 -2.47
N VAL A 268 -50.13 8.97 -2.57
CA VAL A 268 -50.96 8.64 -3.74
C VAL A 268 -50.98 9.82 -4.73
N LYS A 269 -50.16 9.74 -5.80
CA LYS A 269 -50.39 10.53 -7.02
C LYS A 269 -50.84 9.60 -8.15
N ILE A 270 -52.07 9.88 -8.58
CA ILE A 270 -52.85 9.16 -9.58
C ILE A 270 -52.28 9.51 -10.95
N ASP A 271 -51.30 8.74 -11.44
CA ASP A 271 -51.14 8.59 -12.89
C ASP A 271 -50.28 7.39 -13.29
N GLU A 272 -49.49 6.78 -12.38
CA GLU A 272 -48.70 5.59 -12.72
C GLU A 272 -48.50 4.64 -11.52
N ILE A 273 -49.59 4.17 -10.91
CA ILE A 273 -49.52 3.34 -9.70
C ILE A 273 -49.49 1.84 -10.07
N ALA A 274 -48.39 1.17 -9.74
CA ALA A 274 -48.42 -0.28 -9.52
C ALA A 274 -48.84 -0.52 -8.06
N VAL A 275 -50.06 -1.03 -7.87
CA VAL A 275 -50.67 -1.32 -6.56
C VAL A 275 -50.12 -2.65 -6.03
N PHE A 276 -49.66 -2.69 -4.76
CA PHE A 276 -49.23 -3.90 -4.05
C PHE A 276 -49.82 -3.97 -2.65
#